data_AF-A0A1A8F7X9-F1
#
_entry.id   AF-A0A1A8F7X9-F1
#
_cell.length_a   1.000
_cell.length_b   1.000
_cell.length_c   1.000
_cell.angle_alpha   90.00
_cell.angle_beta   90.00
_cell.angle_gamma   90.00
#
_symmetry.space_group_name_H-M   'P 1'
#
loop_
_entity.id
_entity.type
_entity.pdbx_description
1 polymer ?
#
loop_
_entity_poly.entity_id
_entity_poly.type
_entity_poly.pdbx_seq_one_letter_code
_entity_poly.pdbx_strand_id
1 'polypeptide(L)'
;APRVLTVMLAHSDSSLLPLIRDIVQDVLMALDLSYNHSAALFCSVLHALMKALARWFPVSRCRTGGSARSKTSTDDFNVRQFLLDYQKQKDLAEGVGIEVDDTEDLEVPPASEGEDAEDICGPDEKSELPSHLNITKEVAERCVHLLSDPRLQLRLKVLDVLELCVYVLSERENELLPMAHRCWPALLQRLTADDPLAVLRAFRVLCSLGEACGDFLRRRVSKEVLPRLTSSLTRQAPVSAKAGPVYTHTLAYKLQLAVLQGLGSLCRRLDLGEADLDAVCEACLPYLSCRQPVRLQEACLSVFRHLIQVDPDTFWFTLNELHCPCSYTPPHPDLPPIQLSGMGRPRDEYSDNVLKLLREEFGWCDGSVC
;
A
#
# COMPACT_ATOMS: atom_id res chain seq x y z
N ALA A 1 16.84 12.26 35.66
CA ALA A 1 16.64 10.85 35.24
C ALA A 1 16.38 10.69 33.74
N PRO A 2 15.31 11.23 33.12
CA PRO A 2 14.93 10.85 31.73
C PRO A 2 15.98 11.20 30.66
N ARG A 3 16.69 12.34 30.80
CA ARG A 3 17.76 12.74 29.86
C ARG A 3 18.97 11.82 29.88
N VAL A 4 19.34 11.29 31.04
CA VAL A 4 20.49 10.37 31.18
C VAL A 4 20.17 9.05 30.48
N LEU A 5 18.97 8.52 30.70
CA LEU A 5 18.52 7.29 30.05
C LEU A 5 18.46 7.45 28.53
N THR A 6 17.97 8.58 28.01
CA THR A 6 18.00 8.89 26.57
C THR A 6 19.43 8.85 25.99
N VAL A 7 20.41 9.41 26.71
CA VAL A 7 21.81 9.41 26.26
C VAL A 7 22.41 8.01 26.31
N MET A 8 22.14 7.23 27.36
CA MET A 8 22.58 5.83 27.45
C MET A 8 22.03 5.01 26.29
N LEU A 9 20.71 5.08 26.05
CA LEU A 9 20.05 4.43 24.93
C LEU A 9 20.65 4.85 23.58
N ALA A 10 21.05 6.12 23.42
CA ALA A 10 21.64 6.62 22.19
C ALA A 10 23.07 6.10 21.93
N HIS A 11 23.83 5.72 22.95
CA HIS A 11 25.26 5.37 22.79
C HIS A 11 25.61 3.92 23.19
N SER A 12 24.64 3.13 23.63
CA SER A 12 24.83 1.71 23.98
C SER A 12 24.39 0.74 22.87
N ASP A 13 24.61 -0.55 23.09
CA ASP A 13 24.21 -1.67 22.22
C ASP A 13 23.12 -2.55 22.89
N SER A 14 22.75 -3.66 22.25
CA SER A 14 21.72 -4.60 22.73
C SER A 14 22.02 -5.20 24.10
N SER A 15 23.27 -5.19 24.57
CA SER A 15 23.66 -5.71 25.88
C SER A 15 23.08 -4.89 27.04
N LEU A 16 22.68 -3.64 26.78
CA LEU A 16 22.06 -2.78 27.79
C LEU A 16 20.63 -3.22 28.13
N LEU A 17 19.91 -3.87 27.20
CA LEU A 17 18.48 -4.13 27.33
C LEU A 17 18.09 -4.92 28.60
N PRO A 18 18.80 -6.01 28.98
CA PRO A 18 18.51 -6.71 30.23
C PRO A 18 18.71 -5.84 31.48
N LEU A 19 19.65 -4.89 31.45
CA LEU A 19 20.00 -4.03 32.59
C LEU A 19 18.98 -2.92 32.84
N ILE A 20 18.28 -2.48 31.79
CA ILE A 20 17.33 -1.36 31.86
C ILE A 20 15.88 -1.83 31.86
N ARG A 21 15.60 -3.14 31.81
CA ARG A 21 14.24 -3.68 31.71
C ARG A 21 13.34 -3.16 32.82
N ASP A 22 13.79 -3.23 34.07
CA ASP A 22 12.99 -2.79 35.22
C ASP A 22 12.72 -1.28 35.17
N ILE A 23 13.71 -0.49 34.73
CA ILE A 23 13.56 0.96 34.54
C ILE A 23 12.54 1.26 33.44
N VAL A 24 12.54 0.49 32.35
CA VAL A 24 11.53 0.61 31.29
C VAL A 24 10.14 0.29 31.86
N GLN A 25 10.01 -0.75 32.68
CA GLN A 25 8.74 -1.08 33.33
C GLN A 25 8.25 0.03 34.25
N ASP A 26 9.15 0.62 35.05
CA ASP A 26 8.84 1.75 35.92
C ASP A 26 8.39 2.97 35.11
N VAL A 27 9.00 3.23 33.95
CA VAL A 27 8.59 4.31 33.05
C VAL A 27 7.19 4.06 32.48
N LEU A 28 6.88 2.82 32.08
CA LEU A 28 5.55 2.45 31.58
C LEU A 28 4.49 2.54 32.68
N MET A 29 4.79 2.04 33.88
CA MET A 29 3.91 2.15 35.04
C MET A 29 3.70 3.61 35.45
N ALA A 30 4.75 4.42 35.47
CA ALA A 30 4.63 5.85 35.76
C ALA A 30 3.78 6.57 34.71
N LEU A 31 3.89 6.20 33.44
CA LEU A 31 3.04 6.74 32.38
C LEU A 31 1.56 6.39 32.61
N ASP A 32 1.26 5.14 32.99
CA ASP A 32 -0.11 4.71 33.32
C ASP A 32 -0.69 5.44 34.54
N LEU A 33 0.16 5.80 35.51
CA LEU A 33 -0.25 6.55 36.69
C LEU A 33 -0.30 8.07 36.46
N SER A 34 0.33 8.58 35.40
CA SER A 34 0.50 10.03 35.17
C SER A 34 0.31 10.44 33.71
N TYR A 35 -0.93 10.34 33.23
CA TYR A 35 -1.36 10.87 31.93
C TYR A 35 -1.29 12.41 31.79
N ASN A 36 -0.83 13.13 32.83
CA ASN A 36 -0.79 14.58 32.90
C ASN A 36 0.50 15.20 32.29
N HIS A 37 1.06 16.23 32.92
CA HIS A 37 2.14 17.08 32.39
C HIS A 37 3.42 16.30 32.06
N SER A 38 3.67 15.18 32.76
CA SER A 38 4.85 14.33 32.61
C SER A 38 4.80 13.36 31.43
N ALA A 39 3.62 13.11 30.84
CA ALA A 39 3.46 12.17 29.73
C ALA A 39 4.39 12.48 28.54
N ALA A 40 4.66 13.77 28.27
CA ALA A 40 5.59 14.19 27.23
C ALA A 40 7.05 13.80 27.52
N LEU A 41 7.46 13.81 28.79
CA LEU A 41 8.80 13.39 29.21
C LEU A 41 8.96 11.88 29.05
N PHE A 42 7.96 11.10 29.48
CA PHE A 42 7.97 9.65 29.33
C PHE A 42 7.93 9.23 27.86
N CYS A 43 7.08 9.85 27.03
CA CYS A 43 7.06 9.60 25.59
C CYS A 43 8.39 9.93 24.92
N SER A 44 9.14 10.91 25.42
CA SER A 44 10.48 11.21 24.91
C SER A 44 11.48 10.10 25.22
N VAL A 45 11.37 9.48 26.40
CA VAL A 45 12.15 8.30 26.78
C VAL A 45 11.75 7.08 25.96
N LEU A 46 10.44 6.80 25.83
CA LEU A 46 9.93 5.68 25.02
C LEU A 46 10.35 5.81 23.56
N HIS A 47 10.32 7.01 22.99
CA HIS A 47 10.82 7.25 21.64
C HIS A 47 12.33 6.97 21.51
N ALA A 48 13.13 7.36 22.51
CA ALA A 48 14.56 7.05 22.50
C ALA A 48 14.82 5.54 22.62
N LEU A 49 14.03 4.85 23.46
CA LEU A 49 14.07 3.40 23.62
C LEU A 49 13.72 2.71 22.30
N MET A 50 12.63 3.10 21.65
CA MET A 50 12.21 2.50 20.39
C MET A 50 13.22 2.74 19.27
N LYS A 51 13.87 3.92 19.22
CA LYS A 51 14.99 4.16 18.30
C LYS A 51 16.19 3.26 18.58
N ALA A 52 16.51 3.04 19.86
CA ALA A 52 17.58 2.14 20.25
C ALA A 52 17.26 0.70 19.85
N LEU A 53 16.05 0.21 20.13
CA LEU A 53 15.61 -1.14 19.75
C LEU A 53 15.66 -1.34 18.23
N ALA A 54 15.12 -0.40 17.44
CA ALA A 54 15.17 -0.46 15.98
C ALA A 54 16.60 -0.51 15.41
N ARG A 55 17.56 0.11 16.10
CA ARG A 55 18.98 0.07 15.73
C ARG A 55 19.67 -1.21 16.18
N TRP A 56 19.37 -1.69 17.37
CA TRP A 56 19.99 -2.87 17.97
C TRP A 56 19.50 -4.17 17.33
N PHE A 57 18.25 -4.18 16.85
CA PHE A 57 17.60 -5.32 16.23
C PHE A 57 17.04 -4.88 14.86
N PRO A 58 17.91 -4.69 13.86
CA PRO A 58 17.47 -4.29 12.53
C PRO A 58 16.64 -5.41 11.89
N VAL A 59 15.51 -5.03 11.31
CA VAL A 59 14.64 -5.94 10.57
C VAL A 59 15.30 -6.28 9.23
N SER A 60 15.32 -7.55 8.88
CA SER A 60 15.78 -7.99 7.57
C SER A 60 14.75 -7.56 6.54
N ARG A 61 15.13 -6.70 5.59
CA ARG A 61 14.26 -6.27 4.47
C ARG A 61 14.01 -7.38 3.44
N CYS A 62 13.82 -8.63 3.87
CA CYS A 62 13.64 -9.77 3.00
C CYS A 62 12.17 -10.16 2.87
N ARG A 63 11.32 -9.21 2.46
CA ARG A 63 9.96 -9.48 1.93
C ARG A 63 9.59 -8.43 0.86
N THR A 64 10.39 -8.37 -0.18
CA THR A 64 9.95 -7.86 -1.49
C THR A 64 10.03 -9.03 -2.47
N GLY A 65 8.94 -9.80 -2.53
CA GLY A 65 8.78 -10.92 -3.45
C GLY A 65 8.35 -12.19 -2.72
N GLY A 66 7.08 -12.54 -2.83
CA GLY A 66 6.59 -13.87 -2.45
C GLY A 66 5.85 -13.93 -1.11
N SER A 67 4.70 -13.29 -1.01
CA SER A 67 3.58 -13.91 -0.28
C SER A 67 2.60 -14.36 -1.35
N ALA A 68 2.40 -15.68 -1.41
CA ALA A 68 1.39 -16.41 -2.16
C ALA A 68 0.59 -15.58 -3.18
N ARG A 69 1.23 -15.28 -4.31
CA ARG A 69 0.48 -15.29 -5.57
C ARG A 69 0.02 -16.74 -5.65
N SER A 70 -1.22 -17.00 -5.23
CA SER A 70 -1.97 -18.10 -5.83
C SER A 70 -1.64 -17.96 -7.30
N LYS A 71 -0.94 -18.97 -7.83
CA LYS A 71 -0.87 -19.12 -9.27
C LYS A 71 -2.33 -19.39 -9.66
N THR A 72 -3.14 -18.34 -9.80
CA THR A 72 -3.81 -18.20 -11.06
C THR A 72 -2.66 -18.20 -12.04
N SER A 73 -2.37 -19.40 -12.56
CA SER A 73 -1.97 -19.49 -13.94
C SER A 73 -2.88 -18.50 -14.65
N THR A 74 -2.33 -17.34 -14.99
CA THR A 74 -2.53 -16.87 -16.34
C THR A 74 -1.96 -18.03 -17.16
N ASP A 75 -2.78 -19.08 -17.32
CA ASP A 75 -2.73 -19.84 -18.54
C ASP A 75 -2.78 -18.73 -19.57
N ASP A 76 -1.71 -18.62 -20.36
CA ASP A 76 -1.77 -17.90 -21.61
C ASP A 76 -2.95 -18.52 -22.34
N PHE A 77 -4.13 -17.94 -22.11
CA PHE A 77 -5.37 -18.42 -22.65
C PHE A 77 -5.23 -18.12 -24.12
N ASN A 78 -4.77 -19.14 -24.86
CA ASN A 78 -4.47 -19.00 -26.25
C ASN A 78 -5.81 -18.94 -26.95
N VAL A 79 -6.32 -17.72 -27.11
CA VAL A 79 -7.60 -17.42 -27.73
C VAL A 79 -7.70 -18.12 -29.08
N ARG A 80 -6.60 -18.23 -29.83
CA ARG A 80 -6.55 -18.97 -31.09
C ARG A 80 -6.82 -20.46 -30.88
N GLN A 81 -6.18 -21.11 -29.91
CA GLN A 81 -6.41 -22.52 -29.61
C GLN A 81 -7.85 -22.77 -29.14
N PHE A 82 -8.35 -21.91 -28.24
CA PHE A 82 -9.73 -21.99 -27.75
C PHE A 82 -10.76 -21.83 -28.89
N LEU A 83 -10.57 -20.86 -29.79
CA LEU A 83 -11.45 -20.67 -30.94
C LEU A 83 -11.39 -21.83 -31.93
N LEU A 84 -10.20 -22.42 -32.14
CA LEU A 84 -10.04 -23.61 -32.97
C LEU A 84 -10.74 -24.82 -32.35
N ASP A 85 -10.62 -25.02 -31.04
CA ASP A 85 -11.28 -26.10 -30.32
C ASP A 85 -12.80 -25.92 -30.30
N TYR A 86 -13.27 -24.68 -30.11
CA TYR A 86 -14.69 -24.33 -30.20
C TYR A 86 -15.24 -24.58 -31.61
N GLN A 87 -14.49 -24.19 -32.64
CA GLN A 87 -14.87 -24.45 -34.04
C GLN A 87 -14.94 -25.96 -34.32
N LYS A 88 -13.96 -26.74 -33.85
CA LYS A 88 -13.96 -28.20 -33.98
C LYS A 88 -15.15 -28.84 -33.26
N GLN A 89 -15.51 -28.37 -32.08
CA GLN A 89 -16.68 -28.84 -31.34
C GLN A 89 -17.99 -28.49 -32.05
N LYS A 90 -18.06 -27.30 -32.66
CA LYS A 90 -19.21 -26.88 -33.47
C LYS A 90 -19.36 -27.74 -34.72
N ASP A 91 -18.27 -28.02 -35.45
CA ASP A 91 -18.28 -28.84 -36.65
C ASP A 91 -18.72 -30.29 -36.34
N LEU A 92 -18.28 -30.84 -35.19
CA LEU A 92 -18.74 -32.14 -34.67
C LEU A 92 -20.24 -32.13 -34.32
N ALA A 93 -20.74 -31.06 -33.70
CA ALA A 93 -22.15 -30.93 -33.34
C ALA A 93 -23.06 -30.73 -34.57
N GLU A 94 -22.56 -30.09 -35.63
CA GLU A 94 -23.26 -29.87 -36.90
C GLU A 94 -23.13 -31.06 -37.88
N GLY A 95 -22.38 -32.10 -37.51
CA GLY A 95 -22.27 -33.36 -38.27
C GLY A 95 -21.41 -33.27 -39.54
N VAL A 96 -20.56 -32.25 -39.66
CA VAL A 96 -19.65 -32.10 -40.80
C VAL A 96 -18.37 -32.90 -40.51
N GLY A 97 -18.26 -34.10 -41.09
CA GLY A 97 -17.03 -34.89 -41.08
C GLY A 97 -17.03 -36.20 -40.28
N ILE A 98 -18.17 -36.87 -40.10
CA ILE A 98 -18.20 -38.24 -39.57
C ILE A 98 -17.98 -39.23 -40.72
N GLU A 99 -16.72 -39.61 -40.94
CA GLU A 99 -16.43 -40.97 -41.37
C GLU A 99 -16.49 -41.84 -40.11
N VAL A 100 -17.45 -42.76 -40.11
CA VAL A 100 -17.76 -43.68 -39.02
C VAL A 100 -16.64 -44.71 -38.94
N ASP A 101 -15.98 -44.82 -37.79
CA ASP A 101 -15.35 -46.08 -37.40
C ASP A 101 -15.56 -46.31 -35.90
N ASP A 102 -15.99 -47.54 -35.61
CA ASP A 102 -16.58 -48.01 -34.37
C ASP A 102 -15.51 -48.40 -33.32
N THR A 103 -16.01 -48.63 -32.08
CA THR A 103 -15.42 -49.41 -30.97
C THR A 103 -14.50 -48.62 -30.00
N GLU A 104 -14.60 -48.67 -28.67
CA GLU A 104 -15.15 -49.67 -27.72
C GLU A 104 -15.71 -49.00 -26.45
N ASP A 105 -16.74 -49.61 -25.88
CA ASP A 105 -17.35 -49.34 -24.56
C ASP A 105 -16.35 -49.54 -23.40
N LEU A 106 -16.37 -48.66 -22.38
CA LEU A 106 -16.10 -49.06 -20.99
C LEU A 106 -16.94 -48.22 -20.00
N GLU A 107 -17.75 -48.95 -19.24
CA GLU A 107 -18.66 -48.51 -18.18
C GLU A 107 -17.95 -47.79 -17.02
N VAL A 108 -18.58 -46.74 -16.50
CA VAL A 108 -18.16 -46.02 -15.28
C VAL A 108 -18.98 -46.50 -14.09
N PRO A 109 -18.39 -47.05 -13.01
CA PRO A 109 -19.04 -47.17 -11.72
C PRO A 109 -18.85 -45.90 -10.88
N PRO A 110 -19.80 -45.52 -9.99
CA PRO A 110 -19.66 -44.35 -9.14
C PRO A 110 -18.65 -44.60 -8.01
N ALA A 111 -17.82 -43.60 -7.73
CA ALA A 111 -16.79 -43.62 -6.70
C ALA A 111 -17.41 -43.61 -5.28
N SER A 112 -16.95 -44.54 -4.45
CA SER A 112 -17.13 -44.56 -2.99
C SER A 112 -15.96 -43.84 -2.30
N GLU A 113 -16.31 -43.03 -1.29
CA GLU A 113 -15.58 -42.65 -0.07
C GLU A 113 -14.10 -42.25 -0.12
N GLY A 114 -13.84 -41.04 0.37
CA GLY A 114 -12.54 -40.59 0.87
C GLY A 114 -12.78 -39.57 1.98
N GLU A 115 -12.91 -40.05 3.22
CA GLU A 115 -12.78 -39.23 4.43
C GLU A 115 -11.31 -38.83 4.57
N ASP A 116 -10.94 -37.64 4.10
CA ASP A 116 -9.65 -37.05 4.42
C ASP A 116 -9.74 -36.33 5.78
N ALA A 117 -9.31 -37.06 6.79
CA ALA A 117 -8.97 -36.53 8.10
C ALA A 117 -7.78 -35.56 7.97
N GLU A 118 -8.06 -34.25 7.87
CA GLU A 118 -7.04 -33.22 7.99
C GLU A 118 -7.04 -32.59 9.40
N ASP A 119 -5.98 -32.97 10.11
CA ASP A 119 -5.16 -32.15 10.98
C ASP A 119 -5.74 -31.70 12.32
N ILE A 120 -5.56 -32.59 13.31
CA ILE A 120 -5.53 -32.24 14.73
C ILE A 120 -4.32 -31.33 14.94
N CYS A 121 -4.52 -30.03 14.80
CA CYS A 121 -3.55 -29.02 15.24
C CYS A 121 -3.33 -29.20 16.75
N GLY A 122 -2.15 -29.69 17.12
CA GLY A 122 -1.70 -29.74 18.50
C GLY A 122 -1.72 -28.35 19.15
N PRO A 123 -1.72 -28.26 20.49
CA PRO A 123 -1.72 -26.99 21.18
C PRO A 123 -0.48 -26.17 20.78
N ASP A 124 -0.74 -25.01 20.18
CA ASP A 124 0.23 -23.98 19.80
C ASP A 124 1.10 -23.60 21.01
N GLU A 125 2.27 -24.23 21.14
CA GLU A 125 3.30 -23.85 22.10
C GLU A 125 3.80 -22.46 21.69
N LYS A 126 3.17 -21.40 22.24
CA LYS A 126 3.60 -20.02 22.06
C LYS A 126 5.05 -19.87 22.47
N SER A 127 5.96 -19.87 21.50
CA SER A 127 7.37 -19.58 21.75
C SER A 127 7.48 -18.24 22.48
N GLU A 128 8.22 -18.21 23.60
CA GLU A 128 8.38 -16.98 24.37
C GLU A 128 8.98 -15.87 23.49
N LEU A 129 8.27 -14.74 23.39
CA LEU A 129 8.71 -13.61 22.58
C LEU A 129 10.01 -13.03 23.15
N PRO A 130 11.00 -12.71 22.28
CA PRO A 130 12.18 -11.97 22.69
C PRO A 130 11.86 -10.69 23.46
N SER A 131 12.70 -10.36 24.42
CA SER A 131 12.52 -9.23 25.35
C SER A 131 12.18 -7.90 24.67
N HIS A 132 12.88 -7.56 23.59
CA HIS A 132 12.68 -6.33 22.84
C HIS A 132 11.31 -6.26 22.16
N LEU A 133 10.73 -7.38 21.74
CA LEU A 133 9.40 -7.44 21.13
C LEU A 133 8.29 -7.30 22.18
N ASN A 134 8.45 -7.94 23.34
CA ASN A 134 7.53 -7.76 24.47
C ASN A 134 7.49 -6.30 24.93
N ILE A 135 8.65 -5.68 25.12
CA ILE A 135 8.74 -4.25 25.48
C ILE A 135 8.05 -3.38 24.41
N THR A 136 8.31 -3.67 23.13
CA THR A 136 7.70 -2.92 22.02
C THR A 136 6.18 -3.01 22.03
N LYS A 137 5.63 -4.20 22.31
CA LYS A 137 4.19 -4.43 22.45
C LYS A 137 3.60 -3.60 23.57
N GLU A 138 4.22 -3.62 24.76
CA GLU A 138 3.75 -2.83 25.91
C GLU A 138 3.78 -1.32 25.61
N VAL A 139 4.83 -0.85 24.94
CA VAL A 139 4.93 0.56 24.48
C VAL A 139 3.80 0.88 23.49
N ALA A 140 3.57 0.03 22.50
CA ALA A 140 2.54 0.24 21.48
C ALA A 140 1.14 0.32 22.10
N GLU A 141 0.83 -0.56 23.07
CA GLU A 141 -0.44 -0.56 23.80
C GLU A 141 -0.70 0.76 24.54
N ARG A 142 0.29 1.32 25.24
CA ARG A 142 0.15 2.65 25.89
C ARG A 142 0.00 3.78 24.88
N CYS A 143 0.69 3.68 23.74
CA CYS A 143 0.61 4.69 22.69
C CYS A 143 -0.83 4.85 22.15
N VAL A 144 -1.62 3.76 22.07
CA VAL A 144 -3.02 3.81 21.61
C VAL A 144 -3.84 4.85 22.38
N HIS A 145 -3.73 4.86 23.71
CA HIS A 145 -4.49 5.77 24.56
C HIS A 145 -4.02 7.22 24.40
N LEU A 146 -2.72 7.42 24.27
CA LEU A 146 -2.11 8.75 24.14
C LEU A 146 -2.34 9.40 22.77
N LEU A 147 -2.71 8.63 21.74
CA LEU A 147 -3.12 9.20 20.46
C LEU A 147 -4.33 10.14 20.60
N SER A 148 -5.14 10.00 21.63
CA SER A 148 -6.31 10.84 21.89
C SER A 148 -6.07 11.99 22.88
N ASP A 149 -4.82 12.23 23.29
CA ASP A 149 -4.49 13.34 24.20
C ASP A 149 -4.79 14.72 23.56
N PRO A 150 -5.32 15.70 24.32
CA PRO A 150 -5.63 17.03 23.78
C PRO A 150 -4.41 17.80 23.26
N ARG A 151 -3.19 17.48 23.72
CA ARG A 151 -1.97 18.20 23.32
C ARG A 151 -1.45 17.66 21.99
N LEU A 152 -1.49 18.50 20.95
CA LEU A 152 -0.95 18.17 19.62
C LEU A 152 0.50 17.64 19.67
N GLN A 153 1.38 18.28 20.44
CA GLN A 153 2.79 17.88 20.56
C GLN A 153 2.95 16.45 21.07
N LEU A 154 2.10 16.02 22.01
CA LEU A 154 2.14 14.66 22.54
C LEU A 154 1.65 13.67 21.48
N ARG A 155 0.53 13.96 20.80
CA ARG A 155 0.00 13.11 19.72
C ARG A 155 1.02 12.90 18.60
N LEU A 156 1.69 13.96 18.15
CA LEU A 156 2.76 13.88 17.15
C LEU A 156 3.89 12.96 17.63
N LYS A 157 4.30 13.10 18.90
CA LYS A 157 5.36 12.27 19.48
C LYS A 157 4.97 10.81 19.58
N VAL A 158 3.73 10.53 19.95
CA VAL A 158 3.17 9.18 20.06
C VAL A 158 3.11 8.51 18.69
N LEU A 159 2.73 9.25 17.64
CA LEU A 159 2.80 8.74 16.26
C LEU A 159 4.25 8.41 15.84
N ASP A 160 5.26 9.17 16.29
CA ASP A 160 6.67 8.81 16.07
C ASP A 160 7.05 7.49 16.75
N VAL A 161 6.60 7.30 18.00
CA VAL A 161 6.84 6.05 18.73
C VAL A 161 6.15 4.89 18.03
N LEU A 162 4.90 5.07 17.62
CA LEU A 162 4.10 4.02 16.98
C LEU A 162 4.71 3.57 15.64
N GLU A 163 5.24 4.49 14.83
CA GLU A 163 5.95 4.13 13.59
C GLU A 163 7.15 3.20 13.87
N LEU A 164 7.91 3.49 14.92
CA LEU A 164 9.03 2.64 15.33
C LEU A 164 8.57 1.29 15.89
N CYS A 165 7.45 1.25 16.63
CA CYS A 165 6.84 0.00 17.08
C CYS A 165 6.43 -0.89 15.89
N VAL A 166 5.81 -0.31 14.85
CA VAL A 166 5.46 -1.02 13.62
C VAL A 166 6.70 -1.60 12.96
N TYR A 167 7.77 -0.81 12.84
CA TYR A 167 9.04 -1.29 12.29
C TYR A 167 9.58 -2.47 13.09
N VAL A 168 9.75 -2.35 14.41
CA VAL A 168 10.33 -3.41 15.25
C VAL A 168 9.48 -4.69 15.25
N LEU A 169 8.16 -4.58 15.16
CA LEU A 169 7.23 -5.73 15.13
C LEU A 169 6.99 -6.30 13.72
N SER A 170 7.55 -5.72 12.67
CA SER A 170 7.20 -6.05 11.27
C SER A 170 7.41 -7.52 10.87
N GLU A 171 8.37 -8.21 11.49
CA GLU A 171 8.63 -9.65 11.26
C GLU A 171 7.79 -10.60 12.13
N ARG A 172 6.89 -10.08 12.98
CA ARG A 172 6.01 -10.86 13.85
C ARG A 172 4.56 -10.47 13.66
N GLU A 173 3.95 -11.00 12.60
CA GLU A 173 2.56 -10.75 12.23
C GLU A 173 1.57 -11.05 13.37
N ASN A 174 1.79 -12.14 14.12
CA ASN A 174 0.95 -12.53 15.26
C ASN A 174 0.85 -11.46 16.36
N GLU A 175 1.85 -10.57 16.45
CA GLU A 175 1.85 -9.45 17.40
C GLU A 175 1.46 -8.13 16.72
N LEU A 176 1.91 -7.93 15.48
CA LEU A 176 1.67 -6.70 14.74
C LEU A 176 0.19 -6.52 14.35
N LEU A 177 -0.47 -7.56 13.83
CA LEU A 177 -1.85 -7.43 13.33
C LEU A 177 -2.85 -7.11 14.45
N PRO A 178 -2.80 -7.76 15.63
CA PRO A 178 -3.64 -7.37 16.76
C PRO A 178 -3.35 -5.95 17.25
N MET A 179 -2.08 -5.52 17.24
CA MET A 179 -1.71 -4.15 17.59
C MET A 179 -2.28 -3.15 16.58
N ALA A 180 -2.13 -3.40 15.28
CA ALA A 180 -2.72 -2.57 14.22
C ALA A 180 -4.25 -2.48 14.35
N HIS A 181 -4.91 -3.60 14.67
CA HIS A 181 -6.35 -3.62 14.95
C HIS A 181 -6.73 -2.69 16.10
N ARG A 182 -6.03 -2.78 17.23
CA ARG A 182 -6.30 -1.98 18.44
C ARG A 182 -6.01 -0.48 18.23
N CYS A 183 -4.94 -0.16 17.49
CA CYS A 183 -4.57 1.22 17.15
C CYS A 183 -5.54 1.88 16.18
N TRP A 184 -6.23 1.10 15.34
CA TRP A 184 -6.98 1.62 14.19
C TRP A 184 -8.00 2.72 14.54
N PRO A 185 -8.90 2.57 15.53
CA PRO A 185 -9.91 3.60 15.78
C PRO A 185 -9.30 4.95 16.16
N ALA A 186 -8.24 4.95 16.98
CA ALA A 186 -7.54 6.16 17.36
C ALA A 186 -6.76 6.75 16.17
N LEU A 187 -6.06 5.91 15.40
CA LEU A 187 -5.32 6.34 14.21
C LEU A 187 -6.24 6.93 13.14
N LEU A 188 -7.41 6.33 12.90
CA LEU A 188 -8.40 6.82 11.94
C LEU A 188 -8.86 8.25 12.27
N GLN A 189 -9.08 8.55 13.56
CA GLN A 189 -9.42 9.90 14.00
C GLN A 189 -8.29 10.89 13.70
N ARG A 190 -7.02 10.47 13.88
CA ARG A 190 -5.85 11.30 13.53
C ARG A 190 -5.70 11.50 12.01
N LEU A 191 -6.13 10.53 11.21
CA LEU A 191 -6.07 10.59 9.75
C LEU A 191 -7.17 11.47 9.13
N THR A 192 -8.35 11.53 9.75
CA THR A 192 -9.55 12.08 9.09
C THR A 192 -10.16 13.30 9.79
N ALA A 193 -9.89 13.50 11.07
CA ALA A 193 -10.56 14.50 11.90
C ALA A 193 -9.61 15.12 12.94
N ASP A 194 -8.48 15.67 12.48
CA ASP A 194 -7.49 16.27 13.37
C ASP A 194 -6.76 17.46 12.73
N ASP A 195 -5.88 18.09 13.52
CA ASP A 195 -4.92 19.09 13.08
C ASP A 195 -4.12 18.59 11.88
N PRO A 196 -3.88 19.41 10.83
CA PRO A 196 -3.24 18.91 9.62
C PRO A 196 -1.79 18.43 9.82
N LEU A 197 -1.09 18.86 10.88
CA LEU A 197 0.22 18.29 11.25
C LEU A 197 0.07 16.86 11.77
N ALA A 198 -0.97 16.60 12.56
CA ALA A 198 -1.29 15.26 13.04
C ALA A 198 -1.72 14.34 11.89
N VAL A 199 -2.56 14.84 10.97
CA VAL A 199 -2.95 14.10 9.75
C VAL A 199 -1.73 13.73 8.92
N LEU A 200 -0.84 14.70 8.67
CA LEU A 200 0.41 14.48 7.93
C LEU A 200 1.25 13.36 8.58
N ARG A 201 1.39 13.39 9.91
CA ARG A 201 2.18 12.39 10.62
C ARG A 201 1.48 11.03 10.66
N ALA A 202 0.17 11.00 10.90
CA ALA A 202 -0.64 9.80 10.93
C ALA A 202 -0.63 9.08 9.56
N PHE A 203 -0.64 9.83 8.46
CA PHE A 203 -0.53 9.26 7.12
C PHE A 203 0.79 8.51 6.90
N ARG A 204 1.91 8.98 7.46
CA ARG A 204 3.19 8.25 7.40
C ARG A 204 3.16 6.95 8.21
N VAL A 205 2.52 6.97 9.38
CA VAL A 205 2.27 5.77 10.17
C VAL A 205 1.40 4.79 9.39
N LEU A 206 0.37 5.27 8.69
CA LEU A 206 -0.48 4.44 7.83
C LEU A 206 0.32 3.78 6.70
N CYS A 207 1.23 4.51 6.05
CA CYS A 207 2.10 3.92 5.02
C CYS A 207 2.98 2.81 5.60
N SER A 208 3.58 3.04 6.77
CA SER A 208 4.40 2.04 7.47
C SER A 208 3.59 0.80 7.87
N LEU A 209 2.35 1.00 8.33
CA LEU A 209 1.41 -0.08 8.62
C LEU A 209 1.00 -0.83 7.34
N GLY A 210 0.77 -0.13 6.24
CA GLY A 210 0.45 -0.76 4.95
C GLY A 210 1.60 -1.62 4.43
N GLU A 211 2.84 -1.17 4.60
CA GLU A 211 4.03 -1.94 4.24
C GLU A 211 4.19 -3.22 5.08
N ALA A 212 3.85 -3.16 6.38
CA ALA A 212 4.08 -4.27 7.31
C ALA A 212 2.86 -5.22 7.46
N CYS A 213 1.64 -4.71 7.35
CA CYS A 213 0.40 -5.48 7.54
C CYS A 213 -0.29 -5.89 6.22
N GLY A 214 0.08 -5.29 5.09
CA GLY A 214 -0.49 -5.62 3.78
C GLY A 214 -2.01 -5.52 3.71
N ASP A 215 -2.64 -6.56 3.16
CA ASP A 215 -4.06 -6.65 2.86
C ASP A 215 -4.97 -6.68 4.11
N PHE A 216 -4.43 -6.95 5.30
CA PHE A 216 -5.15 -6.84 6.57
C PHE A 216 -5.86 -5.48 6.74
N LEU A 217 -5.27 -4.41 6.19
CA LEU A 217 -5.82 -3.05 6.26
C LEU A 217 -6.64 -2.66 5.02
N ARG A 218 -6.71 -3.51 3.98
CA ARG A 218 -7.33 -3.23 2.68
C ARG A 218 -8.72 -2.61 2.82
N ARG A 219 -9.64 -3.36 3.45
CA ARG A 219 -11.05 -2.94 3.58
C ARG A 219 -11.21 -1.65 4.38
N ARG A 220 -10.40 -1.46 5.42
CA ARG A 220 -10.48 -0.28 6.29
C ARG A 220 -9.96 0.96 5.58
N VAL A 221 -8.82 0.84 4.90
CA VAL A 221 -8.26 1.96 4.12
C VAL A 221 -9.18 2.33 2.97
N SER A 222 -9.65 1.35 2.18
CA SER A 222 -10.59 1.56 1.08
C SER A 222 -11.86 2.30 1.53
N LYS A 223 -12.50 1.85 2.62
CA LYS A 223 -13.79 2.42 3.05
C LYS A 223 -13.68 3.69 3.88
N GLU A 224 -12.68 3.79 4.76
CA GLU A 224 -12.68 4.80 5.82
C GLU A 224 -11.67 5.94 5.56
N VAL A 225 -10.62 5.68 4.77
CA VAL A 225 -9.52 6.64 4.56
C VAL A 225 -9.44 7.14 3.12
N LEU A 226 -9.50 6.24 2.15
CA LEU A 226 -9.29 6.55 0.73
C LEU A 226 -10.22 7.66 0.21
N PRO A 227 -11.54 7.66 0.50
CA PRO A 227 -12.45 8.69 0.01
C PRO A 227 -12.10 10.09 0.56
N ARG A 228 -11.51 10.16 1.75
CA ARG A 228 -11.06 11.42 2.35
C ARG A 228 -9.78 11.93 1.69
N LEU A 229 -8.85 11.03 1.39
CA LEU A 229 -7.60 11.38 0.71
C LEU A 229 -7.86 11.84 -0.73
N THR A 230 -8.64 11.08 -1.50
CA THR A 230 -8.97 11.40 -2.89
C THR A 230 -9.73 12.72 -2.99
N SER A 231 -10.80 12.90 -2.19
CA SER A 231 -11.55 14.18 -2.16
C SER A 231 -10.68 15.38 -1.75
N SER A 232 -9.73 15.20 -0.82
CA SER A 232 -8.81 16.25 -0.42
C SER A 232 -7.84 16.60 -1.56
N LEU A 233 -7.28 15.59 -2.25
CA LEU A 233 -6.40 15.79 -3.40
C LEU A 233 -7.11 16.50 -4.55
N THR A 234 -8.31 16.05 -4.94
CA THR A 234 -9.11 16.70 -5.99
C THR A 234 -9.40 18.15 -5.66
N ARG A 235 -9.78 18.45 -4.40
CA ARG A 235 -10.06 19.82 -3.95
C ARG A 235 -8.82 20.72 -3.94
N GLN A 236 -7.65 20.18 -3.60
CA GLN A 236 -6.41 20.96 -3.50
C GLN A 236 -5.69 21.13 -4.84
N ALA A 237 -5.91 20.24 -5.81
CA ALA A 237 -5.29 20.30 -7.13
C ALA A 237 -5.41 21.65 -7.85
N PRO A 238 -6.59 22.31 -7.94
CA PRO A 238 -6.69 23.61 -8.60
C PRO A 238 -6.03 24.74 -7.79
N VAL A 239 -5.90 24.58 -6.46
CA VAL A 239 -5.21 25.54 -5.60
C VAL A 239 -3.72 25.47 -5.88
N SER A 240 -3.12 24.28 -5.85
CA SER A 240 -1.69 24.09 -6.11
C SER A 240 -1.29 24.45 -7.53
N ALA A 241 -2.13 24.17 -8.54
CA ALA A 241 -1.87 24.53 -9.93
C ALA A 241 -1.82 26.04 -10.20
N LYS A 242 -2.46 26.85 -9.33
CA LYS A 242 -2.48 28.32 -9.43
C LYS A 242 -1.57 28.98 -8.39
N ALA A 243 -0.85 28.19 -7.61
CA ALA A 243 -0.10 28.68 -6.47
C ALA A 243 1.27 29.23 -6.88
N GLY A 244 1.68 30.34 -6.25
CA GLY A 244 3.02 30.88 -6.41
C GLY A 244 4.09 30.10 -5.63
N PRO A 245 5.38 30.47 -5.77
CA PRO A 245 6.51 29.74 -5.17
C PRO A 245 6.42 29.52 -3.65
N VAL A 246 5.81 30.47 -2.93
CA VAL A 246 5.63 30.44 -1.46
C VAL A 246 4.79 29.24 -1.00
N TYR A 247 3.94 28.70 -1.89
CA TYR A 247 3.07 27.56 -1.58
C TYR A 247 3.84 26.35 -1.05
N THR A 248 5.06 26.13 -1.53
CA THR A 248 5.92 25.01 -1.13
C THR A 248 6.29 25.01 0.36
N HIS A 249 6.15 26.16 1.04
CA HIS A 249 6.39 26.28 2.47
C HIS A 249 5.13 26.03 3.33
N THR A 250 3.95 25.96 2.70
CA THR A 250 2.68 25.77 3.39
C THR A 250 2.49 24.33 3.89
N LEU A 251 1.64 24.17 4.90
CA LEU A 251 1.25 22.86 5.39
C LEU A 251 0.38 22.09 4.39
N ALA A 252 -0.46 22.80 3.62
CA ALA A 252 -1.28 22.21 2.57
C ALA A 252 -0.41 21.50 1.51
N TYR A 253 0.64 22.17 1.02
CA TYR A 253 1.60 21.58 0.10
C TYR A 253 2.30 20.35 0.69
N LYS A 254 2.76 20.43 1.95
CA LYS A 254 3.44 19.31 2.62
C LYS A 254 2.52 18.09 2.77
N LEU A 255 1.23 18.32 3.02
CA LEU A 255 0.23 17.26 3.11
C LEU A 255 -0.08 16.65 1.74
N GLN A 256 -0.31 17.45 0.71
CA GLN A 256 -0.48 16.94 -0.67
C GLN A 256 0.72 16.11 -1.09
N LEU A 257 1.94 16.63 -0.89
CA LEU A 257 3.17 15.94 -1.27
C LEU A 257 3.30 14.61 -0.55
N ALA A 258 3.06 14.58 0.77
CA ALA A 258 3.16 13.35 1.54
C ALA A 258 2.13 12.31 1.07
N VAL A 259 0.88 12.72 0.81
CA VAL A 259 -0.16 11.82 0.30
C VAL A 259 0.25 11.26 -1.06
N LEU A 260 0.64 12.10 -2.03
CA LEU A 260 1.08 11.63 -3.35
C LEU A 260 2.31 10.71 -3.27
N GLN A 261 3.26 10.96 -2.37
CA GLN A 261 4.44 10.11 -2.20
C GLN A 261 4.11 8.71 -1.65
N GLY A 262 3.08 8.59 -0.81
CA GLY A 262 2.70 7.33 -0.18
C GLY A 262 1.55 6.58 -0.85
N LEU A 263 0.67 7.28 -1.59
CA LEU A 263 -0.61 6.72 -2.01
C LEU A 263 -0.45 5.54 -2.98
N GLY A 264 0.41 5.66 -4.00
CA GLY A 264 0.61 4.57 -4.96
C GLY A 264 1.20 3.31 -4.33
N SER A 265 2.22 3.46 -3.47
CA SER A 265 2.79 2.31 -2.77
C SER A 265 1.80 1.69 -1.80
N LEU A 266 0.98 2.50 -1.12
CA LEU A 266 -0.11 2.04 -0.27
C LEU A 266 -1.12 1.22 -1.07
N CYS A 267 -1.62 1.72 -2.21
CA CYS A 267 -2.53 0.98 -3.09
C CYS A 267 -2.00 -0.41 -3.44
N ARG A 268 -0.73 -0.48 -3.86
CA ARG A 268 -0.06 -1.74 -4.22
C ARG A 268 0.15 -2.67 -3.04
N ARG A 269 0.56 -2.16 -1.87
CA ARG A 269 0.85 -2.98 -0.67
C ARG A 269 -0.42 -3.57 -0.06
N LEU A 270 -1.53 -2.84 -0.12
CA LEU A 270 -2.82 -3.30 0.38
C LEU A 270 -3.59 -4.12 -0.66
N ASP A 271 -3.12 -4.14 -1.91
CA ASP A 271 -3.78 -4.79 -3.04
C ASP A 271 -5.22 -4.26 -3.20
N LEU A 272 -5.36 -2.93 -3.32
CA LEU A 272 -6.67 -2.29 -3.51
C LEU A 272 -7.30 -2.71 -4.85
N GLY A 273 -8.63 -2.84 -4.88
CA GLY A 273 -9.35 -3.28 -6.08
C GLY A 273 -9.57 -2.16 -7.10
N GLU A 274 -10.02 -2.53 -8.30
CA GLU A 274 -10.21 -1.63 -9.46
C GLU A 274 -10.93 -0.31 -9.11
N ALA A 275 -12.09 -0.37 -8.47
CA ALA A 275 -12.86 0.82 -8.10
C ALA A 275 -12.08 1.80 -7.18
N ASP A 276 -11.20 1.29 -6.31
CA ASP A 276 -10.34 2.11 -5.49
C ASP A 276 -9.20 2.72 -6.33
N LEU A 277 -8.61 1.95 -7.25
CA LEU A 277 -7.55 2.42 -8.15
C LEU A 277 -8.06 3.51 -9.11
N ASP A 278 -9.28 3.37 -9.63
CA ASP A 278 -9.95 4.37 -10.46
C ASP A 278 -10.14 5.68 -9.68
N ALA A 279 -10.64 5.60 -8.44
CA ALA A 279 -10.82 6.77 -7.59
C ALA A 279 -9.49 7.48 -7.27
N VAL A 280 -8.41 6.71 -7.12
CA VAL A 280 -7.05 7.24 -6.92
C VAL A 280 -6.54 7.88 -8.21
N CYS A 281 -6.73 7.24 -9.36
CA CYS A 281 -6.37 7.75 -10.67
C CYS A 281 -6.99 9.12 -10.90
N GLU A 282 -8.33 9.20 -10.79
CA GLU A 282 -9.10 10.43 -11.00
C GLU A 282 -8.65 11.57 -10.06
N ALA A 283 -8.35 11.25 -8.79
CA ALA A 283 -7.88 12.25 -7.84
C ALA A 283 -6.44 12.72 -8.10
N CYS A 284 -5.59 11.87 -8.68
CA CYS A 284 -4.18 12.15 -8.94
C CYS A 284 -3.92 12.73 -10.34
N LEU A 285 -4.80 12.47 -11.32
CA LEU A 285 -4.65 12.92 -12.71
C LEU A 285 -4.38 14.43 -12.84
N PRO A 286 -5.07 15.34 -12.12
CA PRO A 286 -4.76 16.78 -12.15
C PRO A 286 -3.33 17.14 -11.73
N TYR A 287 -2.64 16.25 -11.03
CA TYR A 287 -1.25 16.43 -10.59
C TYR A 287 -0.22 16.09 -11.67
N LEU A 288 -0.63 15.50 -12.79
CA LEU A 288 0.21 15.32 -13.98
C LEU A 288 0.36 16.61 -14.79
N SER A 289 -0.43 17.66 -14.53
CA SER A 289 -0.31 18.94 -15.23
C SER A 289 1.03 19.62 -14.94
N CYS A 290 1.66 20.17 -15.97
CA CYS A 290 2.86 21.00 -15.86
C CYS A 290 2.64 22.30 -15.07
N ARG A 291 1.38 22.69 -14.80
CA ARG A 291 1.02 23.83 -13.94
C ARG A 291 1.22 23.53 -12.45
N GLN A 292 1.33 22.26 -12.07
CA GLN A 292 1.53 21.88 -10.68
C GLN A 292 2.97 22.13 -10.24
N PRO A 293 3.25 22.31 -8.94
CA PRO A 293 4.62 22.30 -8.42
C PRO A 293 5.36 21.02 -8.83
N VAL A 294 6.61 21.16 -9.29
CA VAL A 294 7.41 20.04 -9.86
C VAL A 294 7.47 18.81 -8.95
N ARG A 295 7.65 19.00 -7.64
CA ARG A 295 7.67 17.88 -6.69
C ARG A 295 6.34 17.14 -6.55
N LEU A 296 5.21 17.84 -6.74
CA LEU A 296 3.89 17.18 -6.76
C LEU A 296 3.71 16.39 -8.06
N GLN A 297 4.22 16.90 -9.19
CA GLN A 297 4.27 16.14 -10.44
C GLN A 297 5.12 14.88 -10.29
N GLU A 298 6.33 14.99 -9.73
CA GLU A 298 7.22 13.85 -9.47
C GLU A 298 6.56 12.79 -8.57
N ALA A 299 5.89 13.24 -7.50
CA ALA A 299 5.15 12.35 -6.61
C ALA A 299 3.96 11.69 -7.33
N CYS A 300 3.21 12.44 -8.15
CA CYS A 300 2.12 11.89 -8.95
C CYS A 300 2.61 10.86 -9.98
N LEU A 301 3.69 11.13 -10.68
CA LEU A 301 4.34 10.15 -11.57
C LEU A 301 4.68 8.87 -10.79
N SER A 302 5.18 8.99 -9.56
CA SER A 302 5.40 7.83 -8.69
C SER A 302 4.10 7.07 -8.38
N VAL A 303 2.97 7.76 -8.13
CA VAL A 303 1.66 7.11 -7.96
C VAL A 303 1.33 6.28 -9.19
N PHE A 304 1.34 6.88 -10.39
CA PHE A 304 0.98 6.19 -11.63
C PHE A 304 1.88 4.98 -11.90
N ARG A 305 3.20 5.05 -11.63
CA ARG A 305 4.07 3.87 -11.76
C ARG A 305 3.65 2.71 -10.87
N HIS A 306 3.22 2.98 -9.64
CA HIS A 306 2.72 1.92 -8.77
C HIS A 306 1.37 1.36 -9.26
N LEU A 307 0.51 2.21 -9.80
CA LEU A 307 -0.78 1.80 -10.35
C LEU A 307 -0.61 0.93 -11.61
N ILE A 308 0.29 1.31 -12.51
CA ILE A 308 0.66 0.54 -13.71
C ILE A 308 1.21 -0.85 -13.34
N GLN A 309 1.96 -0.96 -12.24
CA GLN A 309 2.45 -2.26 -11.75
C GLN A 309 1.32 -3.17 -11.24
N VAL A 310 0.16 -2.62 -10.87
CA VAL A 310 -1.00 -3.38 -10.41
C VAL A 310 -1.89 -3.76 -11.60
N ASP A 311 -2.17 -2.81 -12.49
CA ASP A 311 -3.01 -3.01 -13.68
C ASP A 311 -2.45 -2.26 -14.91
N PRO A 312 -1.52 -2.87 -15.66
CA PRO A 312 -0.85 -2.18 -16.77
C PRO A 312 -1.81 -1.79 -17.89
N ASP A 313 -2.82 -2.60 -18.19
CA ASP A 313 -3.70 -2.42 -19.35
C ASP A 313 -4.64 -1.23 -19.14
N THR A 314 -5.28 -1.16 -17.97
CA THR A 314 -6.17 -0.04 -17.62
C THR A 314 -5.42 1.28 -17.64
N PHE A 315 -4.24 1.35 -17.01
CA PHE A 315 -3.47 2.59 -16.93
C PHE A 315 -2.80 2.95 -18.27
N TRP A 316 -2.43 1.97 -19.11
CA TRP A 316 -2.05 2.23 -20.49
C TRP A 316 -3.19 2.90 -21.26
N PHE A 317 -4.41 2.36 -21.14
CA PHE A 317 -5.58 2.91 -21.80
C PHE A 317 -5.89 4.33 -21.31
N THR A 318 -5.94 4.55 -19.99
CA THR A 318 -6.18 5.88 -19.40
C THR A 318 -5.17 6.93 -19.88
N LEU A 319 -3.88 6.58 -19.92
CA LEU A 319 -2.84 7.52 -20.36
C LEU A 319 -2.97 7.85 -21.86
N ASN A 320 -3.27 6.87 -22.71
CA ASN A 320 -3.48 7.12 -24.13
C ASN A 320 -4.79 7.87 -24.43
N GLU A 321 -5.83 7.71 -23.60
CA GLU A 321 -7.04 8.54 -23.67
C GLU A 321 -6.76 10.01 -23.38
N LEU A 322 -5.77 10.31 -22.52
CA LEU A 322 -5.31 11.67 -22.23
C LEU A 322 -4.46 12.25 -23.37
N HIS A 323 -3.40 11.54 -23.75
CA HIS A 323 -2.52 11.93 -24.84
C HIS A 323 -1.85 10.71 -25.46
N CYS A 324 -2.22 10.39 -26.71
CA CYS A 324 -1.67 9.24 -27.44
C CYS A 324 -0.62 9.72 -28.45
N PRO A 325 0.66 9.29 -28.33
CA PRO A 325 1.69 9.63 -29.30
C PRO A 325 1.57 8.85 -30.63
N CYS A 326 0.80 7.77 -30.64
CA CYS A 326 0.80 6.77 -31.69
C CYS A 326 -0.51 6.78 -32.47
N SER A 327 -0.45 6.27 -33.71
CA SER A 327 -1.63 5.91 -34.48
C SER A 327 -1.61 4.40 -34.67
N TYR A 328 -2.66 3.71 -34.23
CA TYR A 328 -2.74 2.25 -34.36
C TYR A 328 -3.41 1.91 -35.69
N THR A 329 -2.65 1.29 -36.59
CA THR A 329 -3.20 0.68 -37.80
C THR A 329 -3.66 -0.74 -37.48
N PRO A 330 -4.90 -1.12 -37.81
CA PRO A 330 -5.37 -2.47 -37.54
C PRO A 330 -4.54 -3.48 -38.33
N PRO A 331 -4.20 -4.64 -37.75
CA PRO A 331 -3.37 -5.66 -38.42
C PRO A 331 -4.10 -6.34 -39.59
N HIS A 332 -5.43 -6.27 -39.63
CA HIS A 332 -6.26 -6.80 -40.70
C HIS A 332 -7.32 -5.78 -41.12
N PRO A 333 -7.65 -5.65 -42.43
CA PRO A 333 -8.65 -4.69 -42.92
C PRO A 333 -10.07 -4.88 -42.35
N ASP A 334 -10.40 -6.09 -41.87
CA ASP A 334 -11.70 -6.37 -41.26
C ASP A 334 -11.83 -5.86 -39.82
N LEU A 335 -10.72 -5.48 -39.18
CA LEU A 335 -10.73 -4.91 -37.84
C LEU A 335 -10.86 -3.39 -37.94
N PRO A 336 -11.79 -2.78 -37.17
CA PRO A 336 -11.88 -1.33 -37.13
C PRO A 336 -10.61 -0.74 -36.52
N PRO A 337 -10.16 0.44 -36.99
CA PRO A 337 -9.01 1.12 -36.40
C PRO A 337 -9.33 1.51 -34.95
N ILE A 338 -8.36 1.33 -34.06
CA ILE A 338 -8.46 1.76 -32.67
C ILE A 338 -8.51 3.29 -32.65
N GLN A 339 -9.56 3.84 -32.07
CA GLN A 339 -9.74 5.28 -31.89
C GLN A 339 -9.65 5.59 -30.39
N LEU A 340 -8.55 6.24 -30.00
CA LEU A 340 -8.39 6.73 -28.63
C LEU A 340 -8.60 8.24 -28.61
N SER A 341 -9.24 8.74 -27.56
CA SER A 341 -9.58 10.16 -27.41
C SER A 341 -8.35 11.07 -27.49
N GLY A 342 -7.19 10.59 -27.03
CA GLY A 342 -5.93 11.32 -27.01
C GLY A 342 -5.18 11.34 -28.35
N MET A 343 -5.63 10.60 -29.38
CA MET A 343 -5.01 10.60 -30.69
C MET A 343 -5.22 11.92 -31.42
N GLY A 344 -4.17 12.43 -32.07
CA GLY A 344 -4.23 13.65 -32.87
C GLY A 344 -4.47 14.94 -32.06
N ARG A 345 -4.50 14.86 -30.73
CA ARG A 345 -4.62 16.04 -29.88
C ARG A 345 -3.33 16.85 -29.88
N PRO A 346 -3.40 18.20 -29.93
CA PRO A 346 -2.23 19.03 -29.72
C PRO A 346 -1.70 18.81 -28.30
N ARG A 347 -0.39 19.07 -28.11
CA ARG A 347 0.21 19.02 -26.77
C ARG A 347 -0.49 20.02 -25.85
N ASP A 348 -0.80 19.55 -24.65
CA ASP A 348 -1.48 20.26 -23.59
C ASP A 348 -0.69 20.23 -22.28
N GLU A 349 -1.31 20.65 -21.18
CA GLU A 349 -0.64 20.72 -19.88
C GLU A 349 -0.26 19.35 -19.28
N TYR A 350 -0.83 18.24 -19.76
CA TYR A 350 -0.57 16.89 -19.24
C TYR A 350 0.44 16.11 -20.09
N SER A 351 0.56 16.49 -21.37
CA SER A 351 1.27 15.75 -22.41
C SER A 351 2.68 15.30 -22.01
N ASP A 352 3.52 16.18 -21.46
CA ASP A 352 4.91 15.83 -21.14
C ASP A 352 5.03 14.72 -20.09
N ASN A 353 4.20 14.76 -19.05
CA ASN A 353 4.21 13.76 -17.98
C ASN A 353 3.55 12.45 -18.41
N VAL A 354 2.48 12.52 -19.22
CA VAL A 354 1.84 11.34 -19.82
C VAL A 354 2.82 10.61 -20.75
N LEU A 355 3.48 11.34 -21.66
CA LEU A 355 4.50 10.78 -22.56
C LEU A 355 5.67 10.18 -21.80
N LYS A 356 6.04 10.78 -20.66
CA LYS A 356 7.09 10.23 -19.80
C LYS A 356 6.67 8.88 -19.21
N LEU A 357 5.45 8.76 -18.67
CA LEU A 357 4.94 7.48 -18.15
C LEU A 357 4.84 6.41 -19.24
N LEU A 358 4.27 6.76 -20.39
CA LEU A 358 4.14 5.84 -21.53
C LEU A 358 5.50 5.30 -21.97
N ARG A 359 6.48 6.20 -22.11
CA ARG A 359 7.86 5.84 -22.49
C ARG A 359 8.55 4.94 -21.47
N GLU A 360 8.47 5.30 -20.19
CA GLU A 360 9.24 4.62 -19.13
C GLU A 360 8.67 3.25 -18.79
N GLU A 361 7.33 3.09 -18.81
CA GLU A 361 6.67 1.87 -18.34
C GLU A 361 6.22 0.93 -19.49
N PHE A 362 5.92 1.46 -20.68
CA PHE A 362 5.41 0.65 -21.80
C PHE A 362 6.33 0.65 -23.04
N GLY A 363 7.41 1.44 -23.01
CA GLY A 363 8.29 1.63 -24.16
C GLY A 363 7.70 2.57 -25.22
N TRP A 364 8.47 2.82 -26.28
CA TRP A 364 7.94 3.54 -27.45
C TRP A 364 7.19 2.55 -28.31
N CYS A 365 5.93 2.83 -28.67
CA CYS A 365 5.40 2.18 -29.85
C CYS A 365 6.12 2.80 -31.06
N ASP A 366 7.20 2.17 -31.51
CA ASP A 366 7.43 2.17 -32.94
C ASP A 366 6.19 1.50 -33.54
N GLY A 367 5.46 2.22 -34.40
CA GLY A 367 4.17 1.82 -34.97
C GLY A 367 4.26 0.62 -35.91
N SER A 368 4.96 -0.44 -35.50
CA SER A 368 5.29 -1.62 -36.27
C SER A 368 5.01 -2.92 -35.50
N VAL A 369 4.61 -2.88 -34.24
CA VAL A 369 4.25 -4.08 -33.48
C VAL A 369 3.05 -3.82 -32.57
N CYS A 370 1.85 -3.94 -33.15
CA CYS A 370 0.61 -4.43 -32.51
C CYS A 370 -0.14 -5.22 -33.58
#